data_AF-A0A1X0RBJ3-F1
#
_entry.id   AF-A0A1X0RBJ3-F1
#
_cell.length_a   1.000
_cell.length_b   1.000
_cell.length_c   1.000
_cell.angle_alpha   90.00
_cell.angle_beta   90.00
_cell.angle_gamma   90.00
#
_symmetry.space_group_name_H-M   'P 1'
#
loop_
_entity.id
_entity.type
_entity.pdbx_description
1 polymer ?
#
loop_
_entity_poly.entity_id
_entity_poly.type
_entity_poly.pdbx_seq_one_letter_code
_entity_poly.pdbx_strand_id
1 'polypeptide(L)'
;MNIEQYQNKLQYTPSSIQERLRSFSKQFASQFVPLNINQKTKEDLEFYAADIAESLVHCESASLTIQQILNTLNVCLFIGKREKLFMLLRNASQVILILTAKFEDTAYHLWKAAKVDTSILNRLSQILDLYCFCDEPLMQAIQDHPDIEQKSYSEISTIADMYRTTPLQITEDLNKKRKPAFAEETVMNVLKTFLKVAQEADDTPILILLKQKGFIDLFSTDTPLYIIKACLVLVETLDMFKRKEDILNSFLIDQLIDLVFVSQGRFTTVQSIQKLVKLAEEIIEKINFLLKKTVHNHA
;
A
#
# COMPACT_ATOMS: atom_id res chain seq x y z
N MET A 1 -27.23 27.88 32.24
CA MET A 1 -25.94 27.48 31.64
C MET A 1 -25.91 28.07 30.24
N ASN A 2 -25.09 29.10 30.01
CA ASN A 2 -25.21 30.03 28.88
C ASN A 2 -24.51 29.45 27.63
N ILE A 3 -25.12 29.60 26.45
CA ILE A 3 -24.65 29.04 25.17
C ILE A 3 -23.21 29.52 24.82
N GLU A 4 -22.84 30.70 25.31
CA GLU A 4 -21.49 31.29 25.16
C GLU A 4 -20.38 30.53 25.92
N GLN A 5 -20.71 29.78 26.98
CA GLN A 5 -19.72 28.98 27.71
C GLN A 5 -19.40 27.65 27.01
N TYR A 6 -20.24 27.18 26.10
CA TYR A 6 -19.95 26.00 25.26
C TYR A 6 -19.12 26.37 24.02
N GLN A 7 -19.26 27.60 23.50
CA GLN A 7 -18.48 28.08 22.36
C GLN A 7 -17.03 28.44 22.74
N ASN A 8 -16.76 28.80 24.00
CA ASN A 8 -15.40 29.09 24.48
C ASN A 8 -14.52 27.86 24.77
N LYS A 9 -15.05 26.63 24.65
CA LYS A 9 -14.25 25.38 24.76
C LYS A 9 -13.78 24.79 23.42
N LEU A 10 -14.10 25.44 22.31
CA LEU A 10 -13.65 25.07 20.96
C LEU A 10 -12.94 26.24 20.24
N GLN A 11 -12.34 27.17 20.99
CA GLN A 11 -11.30 28.02 20.41
C GLN A 11 -10.06 27.15 20.14
N TYR A 12 -10.03 26.54 18.95
CA TYR A 12 -8.82 26.02 18.33
C TYR A 12 -7.83 27.17 18.21
N THR A 13 -6.85 27.23 19.11
CA THR A 13 -5.73 28.17 18.99
C THR A 13 -4.82 27.71 17.85
N PRO A 14 -4.51 28.59 16.87
CA PRO A 14 -3.59 28.29 15.75
C PRO A 14 -2.22 27.76 16.21
N SER A 15 -1.74 28.20 17.39
CA SER A 15 -0.49 27.72 17.99
C SER A 15 -0.44 26.21 18.21
N SER A 16 -1.57 25.55 18.43
CA SER A 16 -1.62 24.11 18.70
C SER A 16 -1.38 23.24 17.46
N ILE A 17 -1.70 23.72 16.26
CA ILE A 17 -1.50 22.98 15.01
C ILE A 17 -0.06 23.17 14.54
N GLN A 18 0.44 24.40 14.57
CA GLN A 18 1.83 24.73 14.25
C GLN A 18 2.84 23.99 15.16
N GLU A 19 2.58 23.89 16.46
CA GLU A 19 3.43 23.12 17.38
C GLU A 19 3.36 21.62 17.13
N ARG A 20 2.18 21.08 16.81
CA ARG A 20 2.02 19.66 16.44
C ARG A 20 2.73 19.34 15.12
N LEU A 21 2.66 20.24 14.14
CA LEU A 21 3.37 20.12 12.86
C LEU A 21 4.89 20.21 13.08
N ARG A 22 5.37 21.17 13.88
CA ARG A 22 6.80 21.25 14.26
C ARG A 22 7.30 19.99 14.95
N SER A 23 6.53 19.46 15.91
CA SER A 23 6.90 18.23 16.62
C SER A 23 6.90 17.02 15.70
N PHE A 24 5.89 16.91 14.81
CA PHE A 24 5.83 15.88 13.79
C PHE A 24 7.01 15.97 12.83
N SER A 25 7.33 17.16 12.31
CA SER A 25 8.47 17.42 11.42
C SER A 25 9.81 17.00 12.04
N LYS A 26 10.03 17.31 13.32
CA LYS A 26 11.25 16.91 14.04
C LYS A 26 11.34 15.39 14.22
N GLN A 27 10.24 14.75 14.63
CA GLN A 27 10.19 13.30 14.78
C GLN A 27 10.37 12.60 13.43
N PHE A 28 9.70 13.10 12.40
CA PHE A 28 9.80 12.62 11.04
C PHE A 28 11.24 12.67 10.55
N ALA A 29 11.92 13.82 10.63
CA ALA A 29 13.32 13.95 10.19
C ALA A 29 14.26 12.98 10.92
N SER A 30 14.08 12.79 12.23
CA SER A 30 14.89 11.84 13.02
C SER A 30 14.66 10.37 12.65
N GLN A 31 13.50 10.04 12.09
CA GLN A 31 13.12 8.68 11.67
C GLN A 31 13.25 8.48 10.15
N PHE A 32 13.56 9.54 9.40
CA PHE A 32 13.57 9.52 7.94
C PHE A 32 14.86 8.93 7.37
N VAL A 33 15.97 9.05 8.11
CA VAL A 33 17.30 8.65 7.67
C VAL A 33 17.68 7.32 8.32
N PRO A 34 17.77 6.22 7.56
CA PRO A 34 18.23 4.94 8.09
C PRO A 34 19.70 5.00 8.56
N LEU A 35 20.05 4.20 9.56
CA LEU A 35 21.41 4.19 10.13
C LEU A 35 22.46 3.54 9.21
N ASN A 36 22.05 2.61 8.34
CA ASN A 36 22.94 1.77 7.53
C ASN A 36 22.77 2.03 6.02
N ILE A 37 23.09 3.24 5.57
CA ILE A 37 23.06 3.62 4.15
C ILE A 37 24.37 4.32 3.74
N ASN A 38 24.65 4.35 2.44
CA ASN A 38 25.84 5.03 1.94
C ASN A 38 25.79 6.55 2.25
N GLN A 39 26.97 7.15 2.44
CA GLN A 39 27.11 8.53 2.93
C GLN A 39 26.41 9.56 2.03
N LYS A 40 26.51 9.40 0.70
CA LYS A 40 25.85 10.30 -0.24
C LYS A 40 24.32 10.26 -0.13
N THR A 41 23.74 9.06 -0.04
CA THR A 41 22.28 8.88 0.13
C THR A 41 21.84 9.41 1.48
N LYS A 42 22.69 9.29 2.50
CA LYS A 42 22.44 9.84 3.83
C LYS A 42 22.34 11.37 3.79
N GLU A 43 23.33 12.03 3.19
CA GLU A 43 23.35 13.49 3.03
C GLU A 43 22.15 13.99 2.23
N ASP A 44 21.82 13.32 1.12
CA ASP A 44 20.64 13.63 0.30
C ASP A 44 19.34 13.52 1.15
N LEU A 45 19.17 12.43 1.91
CA LEU A 45 17.97 12.21 2.74
C LEU A 45 17.89 13.18 3.94
N GLU A 46 19.02 13.53 4.56
CA GLU A 46 19.07 14.55 5.62
C GLU A 46 18.64 15.92 5.09
N PHE A 47 19.10 16.28 3.89
CA PHE A 47 18.67 17.51 3.20
C PHE A 47 17.16 17.50 2.92
N TYR A 48 16.62 16.43 2.34
CA TYR A 48 15.19 16.33 2.05
C TYR A 48 14.33 16.29 3.32
N ALA A 49 14.80 15.65 4.39
CA ALA A 49 14.12 15.64 5.67
C ALA A 49 14.01 17.04 6.27
N ALA A 50 15.09 17.84 6.17
CA ALA A 50 15.09 19.23 6.61
C ALA A 50 14.13 20.10 5.78
N ASP A 51 14.14 19.94 4.46
CA ASP A 51 13.25 20.67 3.53
C ASP A 51 11.76 20.36 3.77
N ILE A 52 11.41 19.09 3.98
CA ILE A 52 10.05 18.67 4.35
C ILE A 52 9.67 19.25 5.72
N ALA A 53 10.58 19.17 6.69
CA ALA A 53 10.35 19.68 8.03
C ALA A 53 10.07 21.19 8.00
N GLU A 54 10.88 21.96 7.29
CA GLU A 54 10.73 23.40 7.10
C GLU A 54 9.42 23.73 6.38
N SER A 55 9.12 23.05 5.27
CA SER A 55 7.89 23.25 4.52
C SER A 55 6.63 22.99 5.36
N LEU A 56 6.62 21.90 6.15
CA LEU A 56 5.50 21.58 7.05
C LEU A 56 5.27 22.63 8.13
N VAL A 57 6.32 23.30 8.62
CA VAL A 57 6.20 24.39 9.61
C VAL A 57 5.55 25.63 9.02
N HIS A 58 5.75 25.88 7.73
CA HIS A 58 5.23 27.05 7.02
C HIS A 58 3.90 26.77 6.28
N CYS A 59 3.32 25.58 6.46
CA CYS A 59 2.13 25.09 5.74
C CYS A 59 0.83 25.85 6.08
N GLU A 60 0.81 26.75 7.06
CA GLU A 60 -0.42 27.44 7.48
C GLU A 60 -1.01 28.42 6.44
N SER A 61 -0.33 28.69 5.32
CA SER A 61 -0.76 29.76 4.41
C SER A 61 -0.75 29.51 2.89
N ALA A 62 -0.43 28.33 2.33
CA ALA A 62 -0.41 28.22 0.85
C ALA A 62 -0.52 26.80 0.27
N SER A 63 -1.38 26.67 -0.74
CA SER A 63 -1.40 25.55 -1.70
C SER A 63 -0.02 25.23 -2.31
N LEU A 64 0.86 26.24 -2.41
CA LEU A 64 2.24 26.10 -2.88
C LEU A 64 3.11 25.20 -1.99
N THR A 65 2.89 25.21 -0.68
CA THR A 65 3.68 24.43 0.28
C THR A 65 3.35 22.94 0.22
N ILE A 66 2.08 22.59 -0.04
CA ILE A 66 1.66 21.20 -0.25
C ILE A 66 2.38 20.64 -1.50
N GLN A 67 2.41 21.40 -2.60
CA GLN A 67 3.06 20.95 -3.82
C GLN A 67 4.58 20.76 -3.64
N GLN A 68 5.24 21.62 -2.87
CA GLN A 68 6.66 21.45 -2.51
C GLN A 68 6.88 20.17 -1.70
N ILE A 69 6.09 19.95 -0.64
CA ILE A 69 6.17 18.73 0.19
C ILE A 69 5.96 17.47 -0.67
N LEU A 70 4.95 17.48 -1.54
CA LEU A 70 4.67 16.37 -2.46
C LEU A 70 5.85 16.12 -3.40
N ASN A 71 6.47 17.16 -3.97
CA ASN A 71 7.64 17.02 -4.85
C ASN A 71 8.82 16.37 -4.11
N THR A 72 9.13 16.82 -2.89
CA THR A 72 10.22 16.26 -2.10
C THR A 72 9.92 14.81 -1.71
N LEU A 73 8.70 14.49 -1.29
CA LEU A 73 8.27 13.11 -1.01
C LEU A 73 8.34 12.21 -2.24
N ASN A 74 8.06 12.73 -3.43
CA ASN A 74 8.17 11.98 -4.68
C ASN A 74 9.62 11.53 -4.95
N VAL A 75 10.60 12.40 -4.65
CA VAL A 75 12.03 12.06 -4.73
C VAL A 75 12.39 11.01 -3.68
N CYS A 76 11.90 11.17 -2.44
CA CYS A 76 12.14 10.20 -1.38
C CYS A 76 11.56 8.81 -1.69
N LEU A 77 10.36 8.73 -2.26
CA LEU A 77 9.77 7.46 -2.71
C LEU A 77 10.64 6.78 -3.78
N PHE A 78 11.21 7.56 -4.70
CA PHE A 78 12.12 7.03 -5.72
C PHE A 78 13.38 6.41 -5.11
N ILE A 79 14.05 7.16 -4.22
CA ILE A 79 15.25 6.70 -3.52
C ILE A 79 14.91 5.47 -2.67
N GLY A 80 13.85 5.55 -1.86
CA GLY A 80 13.42 4.47 -0.98
C GLY A 80 13.09 3.19 -1.73
N LYS A 81 12.45 3.27 -2.90
CA LYS A 81 12.19 2.11 -3.75
C LYS A 81 13.49 1.52 -4.29
N ARG A 82 14.36 2.36 -4.88
CA ARG A 82 15.62 1.94 -5.52
C ARG A 82 16.55 1.25 -4.53
N GLU A 83 16.68 1.81 -3.35
CA GLU A 83 17.59 1.35 -2.29
C GLU A 83 16.89 0.38 -1.29
N LYS A 84 15.61 0.03 -1.52
CA LYS A 84 14.79 -0.83 -0.64
C LYS A 84 14.75 -0.36 0.83
N LEU A 85 14.62 0.94 1.05
CA LEU A 85 14.56 1.55 2.39
C LEU A 85 13.12 1.53 2.92
N PHE A 86 12.69 0.38 3.44
CA PHE A 86 11.28 0.17 3.86
C PHE A 86 10.76 1.18 4.88
N MET A 87 11.59 1.60 5.84
CA MET A 87 11.21 2.63 6.83
C MET A 87 10.93 3.99 6.15
N LEU A 88 11.74 4.36 5.15
CA LEU A 88 11.54 5.58 4.37
C LEU A 88 10.23 5.51 3.55
N LEU A 89 9.97 4.37 2.90
CA LEU A 89 8.74 4.14 2.15
C LEU A 89 7.49 4.22 3.05
N ARG A 90 7.57 3.63 4.25
CA ARG A 90 6.53 3.72 5.28
C ARG A 90 6.27 5.17 5.69
N ASN A 91 7.32 5.92 6.04
CA ASN A 91 7.18 7.29 6.50
C ASN A 91 6.64 8.22 5.41
N ALA A 92 7.16 8.09 4.18
CA ALA A 92 6.69 8.89 3.05
C ALA A 92 5.21 8.60 2.72
N SER A 93 4.81 7.32 2.63
CA SER A 93 3.41 6.95 2.38
C SER A 93 2.47 7.43 3.50
N GLN A 94 2.91 7.42 4.75
CA GLN A 94 2.14 7.91 5.88
C GLN A 94 1.91 9.42 5.80
N VAL A 95 2.95 10.21 5.49
CA VAL A 95 2.80 11.66 5.31
C VAL A 95 1.82 11.97 4.18
N ILE A 96 1.98 11.30 3.03
CA ILE A 96 1.10 11.51 1.87
C ILE A 96 -0.36 11.21 2.25
N LEU A 97 -0.61 10.10 2.96
CA LEU A 97 -1.95 9.77 3.44
C LEU A 97 -2.49 10.87 4.36
N ILE A 98 -1.70 11.33 5.32
CA ILE A 98 -2.12 12.38 6.28
C ILE A 98 -2.47 13.67 5.52
N LEU A 99 -1.64 14.09 4.57
CA LEU A 99 -1.90 15.28 3.77
C LEU A 99 -3.17 15.14 2.95
N THR A 100 -3.33 13.99 2.27
CA THR A 100 -4.51 13.68 1.44
C THR A 100 -5.79 13.62 2.25
N ALA A 101 -5.73 13.10 3.48
CA ALA A 101 -6.89 13.00 4.36
C ALA A 101 -7.27 14.33 5.03
N LYS A 102 -6.30 15.23 5.26
CA LYS A 102 -6.51 16.49 6.00
C LYS A 102 -6.74 17.71 5.11
N PHE A 103 -6.22 17.72 3.90
CA PHE A 103 -6.26 18.88 3.01
C PHE A 103 -6.86 18.49 1.66
N GLU A 104 -8.07 18.99 1.37
CA GLU A 104 -8.86 18.64 0.17
C GLU A 104 -8.07 18.86 -1.13
N ASP A 105 -7.34 19.98 -1.24
CA ASP A 105 -6.54 20.31 -2.41
C ASP A 105 -5.44 19.27 -2.72
N THR A 106 -4.96 18.54 -1.70
CA THR A 106 -3.92 17.50 -1.90
C THR A 106 -4.44 16.40 -2.80
N ALA A 107 -5.68 15.93 -2.59
CA ALA A 107 -6.28 14.88 -3.40
C ALA A 107 -6.40 15.32 -4.87
N TYR A 108 -6.85 16.56 -5.09
CA TYR A 108 -6.92 17.15 -6.43
C TYR A 108 -5.55 17.24 -7.11
N HIS A 109 -4.50 17.69 -6.39
CA HIS A 109 -3.15 17.75 -6.94
C HIS A 109 -2.59 16.37 -7.33
N LEU A 110 -2.81 15.36 -6.48
CA LEU A 110 -2.41 13.98 -6.76
C LEU A 110 -3.13 13.41 -7.98
N TRP A 111 -4.45 13.61 -8.06
CA TRP A 111 -5.27 13.20 -9.21
C TRP A 111 -4.82 13.89 -10.51
N LYS A 112 -4.63 15.21 -10.48
CA LYS A 112 -4.21 15.97 -11.67
C LYS A 112 -2.87 15.49 -12.22
N ALA A 113 -1.95 15.10 -11.33
CA ALA A 113 -0.65 14.57 -11.70
C ALA A 113 -0.67 13.09 -12.11
N ALA A 114 -1.77 12.35 -11.90
CA ALA A 114 -1.85 10.89 -12.09
C ALA A 114 -1.46 10.43 -13.51
N LYS A 115 -1.65 11.28 -14.52
CA LYS A 115 -1.30 11.01 -15.93
C LYS A 115 0.20 11.01 -16.22
N VAL A 116 1.02 11.45 -15.26
CA VAL A 116 2.48 11.49 -15.38
C VAL A 116 3.06 10.23 -14.77
N ASP A 117 3.89 9.49 -15.51
CA ASP A 117 4.49 8.23 -15.06
C ASP A 117 5.36 8.39 -13.80
N THR A 118 5.91 9.58 -13.60
CA THR A 118 6.73 9.93 -12.43
C THR A 118 5.91 10.51 -11.27
N SER A 119 4.58 10.49 -11.34
CA SER A 119 3.70 10.98 -10.29
C SER A 119 3.81 10.15 -9.02
N ILE A 120 3.43 10.76 -7.90
CA ILE A 120 3.42 10.11 -6.59
C ILE A 120 2.53 8.88 -6.61
N LEU A 121 1.36 8.93 -7.26
CA LEU A 121 0.46 7.79 -7.36
C LEU A 121 1.12 6.62 -8.10
N ASN A 122 1.78 6.87 -9.24
CA ASN A 122 2.54 5.82 -9.94
C ASN A 122 3.69 5.27 -9.09
N ARG A 123 4.39 6.11 -8.32
CA ARG A 123 5.44 5.62 -7.42
C ARG A 123 4.87 4.78 -6.28
N LEU A 124 3.79 5.24 -5.65
CA LEU A 124 3.11 4.52 -4.57
C LEU A 124 2.51 3.20 -5.05
N SER A 125 1.98 3.13 -6.27
CA SER A 125 1.50 1.85 -6.80
C SER A 125 2.65 0.88 -7.00
N GLN A 126 3.79 1.35 -7.51
CA GLN A 126 4.98 0.53 -7.72
C GLN A 126 5.69 0.08 -6.43
N ILE A 127 5.47 0.73 -5.27
CA ILE A 127 6.05 0.22 -4.03
C ILE A 127 5.36 -1.06 -3.56
N LEU A 128 4.13 -1.33 -4.02
CA LEU A 128 3.41 -2.56 -3.67
C LEU A 128 4.15 -3.81 -4.16
N ASP A 129 4.88 -3.72 -5.28
CA ASP A 129 5.71 -4.81 -5.83
C ASP A 129 6.84 -5.26 -4.87
N LEU A 130 7.14 -4.45 -3.85
CA LEU A 130 8.19 -4.75 -2.87
C LEU A 130 7.69 -5.58 -1.70
N TYR A 131 6.37 -5.66 -1.49
CA TYR A 131 5.78 -6.27 -0.31
C TYR A 131 5.18 -7.63 -0.63
N CYS A 132 5.53 -8.61 0.21
CA CYS A 132 4.91 -9.91 0.28
C CYS A 132 4.40 -10.12 1.70
N PHE A 133 3.31 -10.88 1.84
CA PHE A 133 2.67 -11.17 3.13
C PHE A 133 2.77 -12.64 3.53
N CYS A 134 3.63 -13.40 2.84
CA CYS A 134 3.95 -14.76 3.22
C CYS A 134 4.56 -14.75 4.63
N ASP A 135 3.80 -15.23 5.60
CA ASP A 135 4.25 -15.58 6.96
C ASP A 135 3.97 -17.09 7.15
N GLU A 136 4.98 -17.94 7.41
CA GLU A 136 4.77 -19.40 7.62
C GLU A 136 5.80 -20.08 8.58
N PRO A 137 5.50 -21.30 9.09
CA PRO A 137 6.08 -21.94 10.29
C PRO A 137 7.53 -22.47 10.19
N LEU A 138 8.17 -22.36 9.03
CA LEU A 138 9.53 -22.85 8.79
C LEU A 138 10.63 -21.91 9.31
N MET A 139 10.25 -20.69 9.73
CA MET A 139 11.14 -19.70 10.31
C MET A 139 12.00 -20.25 11.45
N GLN A 140 11.49 -21.20 12.24
CA GLN A 140 12.28 -21.83 13.30
C GLN A 140 13.46 -22.65 12.75
N ALA A 141 13.24 -23.43 11.68
CA ALA A 141 14.30 -24.22 11.04
C ALA A 141 15.38 -23.35 10.40
N ILE A 142 14.98 -22.25 9.75
CA ILE A 142 15.90 -21.31 9.10
C ILE A 142 16.60 -20.41 10.14
N GLN A 143 15.94 -20.05 11.25
CA GLN A 143 16.54 -19.27 12.34
C GLN A 143 17.55 -20.10 13.13
N ASP A 144 17.22 -21.36 13.43
CA ASP A 144 18.08 -22.27 14.18
C ASP A 144 19.22 -22.85 13.31
N HIS A 145 19.07 -22.77 11.98
CA HIS A 145 20.09 -23.14 10.99
C HIS A 145 20.29 -22.04 9.94
N PRO A 146 20.93 -20.90 10.26
CA PRO A 146 21.10 -19.76 9.34
C PRO A 146 21.99 -20.07 8.12
N ASP A 147 22.73 -21.18 8.15
CA ASP A 147 23.58 -21.70 7.08
C ASP A 147 22.86 -22.71 6.17
N ILE A 148 21.56 -22.95 6.37
CA ILE A 148 20.79 -23.99 5.67
C ILE A 148 20.80 -23.85 4.14
N GLU A 149 20.96 -22.63 3.60
CA GLU A 149 21.10 -22.37 2.15
C GLU A 149 22.38 -22.98 1.55
N GLN A 150 23.40 -23.24 2.38
CA GLN A 150 24.70 -23.78 1.96
C GLN A 150 24.80 -25.29 2.20
N LYS A 151 23.77 -25.89 2.81
CA LYS A 151 23.75 -27.32 3.15
C LYS A 151 23.37 -28.18 1.95
N SER A 152 23.89 -29.40 1.91
CA SER A 152 23.52 -30.42 0.94
C SER A 152 22.06 -30.85 1.13
N TYR A 153 21.44 -31.41 0.08
CA TYR A 153 20.07 -31.91 0.14
C TYR A 153 19.85 -32.93 1.28
N SER A 154 20.84 -33.79 1.57
CA SER A 154 20.78 -34.75 2.68
C SER A 154 20.77 -34.08 4.06
N GLU A 155 21.50 -32.99 4.21
CA GLU A 155 21.52 -32.21 5.45
C GLU A 155 20.21 -31.43 5.62
N ILE A 156 19.70 -30.84 4.54
CA ILE A 156 18.38 -30.20 4.50
C ILE A 156 17.28 -31.22 4.85
N SER A 157 17.40 -32.47 4.40
CA SER A 157 16.45 -33.54 4.76
C SER A 157 16.46 -33.89 6.24
N THR A 158 17.64 -33.97 6.84
CA THR A 158 17.76 -34.21 8.29
C THR A 158 17.12 -33.08 9.11
N ILE A 159 17.32 -31.83 8.68
CA ILE A 159 16.69 -30.66 9.30
C ILE A 159 15.17 -30.72 9.10
N ALA A 160 14.71 -31.08 7.90
CA ALA A 160 13.30 -31.20 7.59
C ALA A 160 12.58 -32.19 8.54
N ASP A 161 13.22 -33.31 8.83
CA ASP A 161 12.69 -34.30 9.78
C ASP A 161 12.54 -33.73 11.20
N MET A 162 13.48 -32.88 11.66
CA MET A 162 13.43 -32.24 12.98
C MET A 162 12.22 -31.32 13.15
N TYR A 163 11.84 -30.61 12.09
CA TYR A 163 10.74 -29.64 12.09
C TYR A 163 9.44 -30.18 11.49
N ARG A 164 9.35 -31.50 11.24
CA ARG A 164 8.19 -32.18 10.61
C ARG A 164 7.77 -31.53 9.28
N THR A 165 8.76 -31.21 8.46
CA THR A 165 8.60 -30.58 7.15
C THR A 165 9.35 -31.38 6.08
N THR A 166 9.41 -30.90 4.84
CA THR A 166 10.12 -31.56 3.73
C THR A 166 11.27 -30.71 3.19
N PRO A 167 12.31 -31.32 2.58
CA PRO A 167 13.39 -30.56 1.95
C PRO A 167 12.88 -29.57 0.90
N LEU A 168 11.84 -29.96 0.15
CA LEU A 168 11.21 -29.12 -0.86
C LEU A 168 10.58 -27.87 -0.21
N GLN A 169 9.82 -28.05 0.87
CA GLN A 169 9.21 -26.94 1.61
C GLN A 169 10.25 -25.99 2.22
N ILE A 170 11.36 -26.52 2.76
CA ILE A 170 12.49 -25.68 3.20
C ILE A 170 13.06 -24.88 2.02
N THR A 171 13.30 -25.54 0.89
CA THR A 171 13.90 -24.91 -0.29
C THR A 171 12.98 -23.83 -0.88
N GLU A 172 11.67 -24.08 -0.95
CA GLU A 172 10.69 -23.08 -1.37
C GLU A 172 10.66 -21.89 -0.41
N ASP A 173 10.72 -22.13 0.90
CA ASP A 173 10.70 -21.08 1.93
C ASP A 173 11.97 -20.21 1.92
N LEU A 174 13.15 -20.81 1.71
CA LEU A 174 14.41 -20.09 1.49
C LEU A 174 14.36 -19.16 0.28
N ASN A 175 13.61 -19.57 -0.76
CA ASN A 175 13.42 -18.78 -1.97
C ASN A 175 12.30 -17.74 -1.85
N LYS A 176 11.46 -17.79 -0.80
CA LYS A 176 10.41 -16.79 -0.57
C LYS A 176 11.04 -15.46 -0.15
N LYS A 177 10.53 -14.37 -0.73
CA LYS A 177 10.81 -13.02 -0.20
C LYS A 177 10.17 -12.91 1.19
N ARG A 178 10.88 -12.32 2.14
CA ARG A 178 10.38 -12.12 3.51
C ARG A 178 9.56 -10.84 3.61
N LYS A 179 8.52 -10.88 4.44
CA LYS A 179 7.72 -9.71 4.82
C LYS A 179 8.59 -8.63 5.46
N PRO A 180 8.72 -7.43 4.87
CA PRO A 180 9.46 -6.34 5.48
C PRO A 180 8.78 -5.82 6.75
N ALA A 181 9.58 -5.25 7.66
CA ALA A 181 9.04 -4.48 8.77
C ALA A 181 8.13 -3.36 8.22
N PHE A 182 6.95 -3.20 8.82
CA PHE A 182 5.93 -2.21 8.44
C PHE A 182 5.22 -2.44 7.09
N ALA A 183 5.31 -3.63 6.51
CA ALA A 183 4.63 -3.96 5.25
C ALA A 183 3.14 -3.62 5.25
N GLU A 184 2.44 -4.10 6.27
CA GLU A 184 0.99 -3.91 6.42
C GLU A 184 0.60 -2.43 6.51
N GLU A 185 1.33 -1.65 7.31
CA GLU A 185 1.06 -0.23 7.48
C GLU A 185 1.32 0.53 6.17
N THR A 186 2.43 0.24 5.50
CA THR A 186 2.80 0.89 4.24
C THR A 186 1.77 0.61 3.14
N VAL A 187 1.40 -0.67 2.96
CA VAL A 187 0.38 -1.07 1.98
C VAL A 187 -0.95 -0.39 2.30
N MET A 188 -1.39 -0.40 3.57
CA MET A 188 -2.63 0.28 3.96
C MET A 188 -2.58 1.79 3.73
N ASN A 189 -1.44 2.45 3.93
CA ASN A 189 -1.28 3.88 3.65
C ASN A 189 -1.44 4.17 2.15
N VAL A 190 -0.86 3.33 1.29
CA VAL A 190 -1.03 3.42 -0.17
C VAL A 190 -2.49 3.24 -0.53
N LEU A 191 -3.13 2.14 -0.14
CA LEU A 191 -4.51 1.82 -0.52
C LEU A 191 -5.49 2.92 -0.07
N LYS A 192 -5.35 3.42 1.15
CA LYS A 192 -6.19 4.52 1.67
C LYS A 192 -5.97 5.84 0.93
N THR A 193 -4.74 6.12 0.51
CA THR A 193 -4.44 7.32 -0.29
C THR A 193 -5.20 7.25 -1.62
N PHE A 194 -5.09 6.14 -2.35
CA PHE A 194 -5.83 5.94 -3.60
C PHE A 194 -7.34 6.05 -3.41
N LEU A 195 -7.88 5.46 -2.35
CA LEU A 195 -9.32 5.50 -2.08
C LEU A 195 -9.79 6.93 -1.84
N LYS A 196 -9.06 7.71 -1.05
CA LYS A 196 -9.40 9.10 -0.78
C LYS A 196 -9.30 9.95 -2.05
N VAL A 197 -8.27 9.78 -2.87
CA VAL A 197 -8.16 10.51 -4.13
C VAL A 197 -9.31 10.17 -5.08
N ALA A 198 -9.71 8.89 -5.16
CA ALA A 198 -10.82 8.48 -6.01
C ALA A 198 -12.17 9.03 -5.55
N GLN A 199 -12.39 9.13 -4.23
CA GLN A 199 -13.60 9.70 -3.64
C GLN A 199 -13.74 11.20 -3.90
N GLU A 200 -12.63 11.95 -3.91
CA GLU A 200 -12.62 13.41 -4.09
C GLU A 200 -12.58 13.85 -5.57
N ALA A 201 -12.20 12.96 -6.49
CA ALA A 201 -12.06 13.28 -7.90
C ALA A 201 -12.83 12.32 -8.82
N ASP A 202 -12.18 11.27 -9.32
CA ASP A 202 -12.80 10.21 -10.10
C ASP A 202 -12.02 8.89 -9.96
N ASP A 203 -12.48 7.84 -10.65
CA ASP A 203 -11.93 6.49 -10.57
C ASP A 203 -10.61 6.27 -11.33
N THR A 204 -10.09 7.29 -12.03
CA THR A 204 -8.86 7.20 -12.85
C THR A 204 -7.61 6.76 -12.06
N PRO A 205 -7.36 7.25 -10.83
CA PRO A 205 -6.23 6.80 -10.01
C PRO A 205 -6.24 5.30 -9.76
N ILE A 206 -7.39 4.65 -9.64
CA ILE A 206 -7.49 3.21 -9.36
C ILE A 206 -6.99 2.40 -10.56
N LEU A 207 -7.10 2.92 -11.79
CA LEU A 207 -6.55 2.27 -12.98
C LEU A 207 -5.03 2.13 -12.94
N ILE A 208 -4.34 3.02 -12.21
CA ILE A 208 -2.90 2.90 -11.99
C ILE A 208 -2.60 1.62 -11.20
N LEU A 209 -3.40 1.33 -10.16
CA LEU A 209 -3.28 0.13 -9.33
C LEU A 209 -3.54 -1.14 -10.15
N LEU A 210 -4.58 -1.14 -11.00
CA LEU A 210 -4.91 -2.31 -11.85
C LEU A 210 -3.78 -2.72 -12.81
N LYS A 211 -2.89 -1.78 -13.15
CA LYS A 211 -1.71 -2.03 -13.99
C LYS A 211 -0.50 -2.53 -13.20
N GLN A 212 -0.53 -2.45 -11.87
CA GLN A 212 0.59 -2.90 -11.04
C GLN A 212 0.41 -4.33 -10.59
N LYS A 213 1.40 -5.17 -10.90
CA LYS A 213 1.42 -6.57 -10.47
C LYS A 213 1.30 -6.70 -8.95
N GLY A 214 2.05 -5.90 -8.20
CA GLY A 214 2.04 -5.94 -6.74
C GLY A 214 0.69 -5.60 -6.11
N PHE A 215 -0.19 -4.86 -6.80
CA PHE A 215 -1.57 -4.68 -6.33
C PHE A 215 -2.43 -5.93 -6.62
N ILE A 216 -2.28 -6.52 -7.80
CA ILE A 216 -2.98 -7.75 -8.21
C ILE A 216 -2.59 -8.91 -7.29
N ASP A 217 -1.32 -9.02 -6.92
CA ASP A 217 -0.81 -10.05 -6.01
C ASP A 217 -1.38 -9.91 -4.57
N LEU A 218 -1.95 -8.75 -4.19
CA LEU A 218 -2.63 -8.58 -2.88
C LEU A 218 -3.94 -9.37 -2.77
N PHE A 219 -4.51 -9.85 -3.88
CA PHE A 219 -5.68 -10.73 -3.86
C PHE A 219 -5.33 -12.20 -3.60
N SER A 220 -4.09 -12.48 -3.17
CA SER A 220 -3.66 -13.80 -2.70
C SER A 220 -4.22 -14.15 -1.32
N THR A 221 -4.39 -15.45 -1.05
CA THR A 221 -4.73 -16.01 0.27
C THR A 221 -3.70 -15.74 1.36
N ASP A 222 -2.47 -15.44 0.98
CA ASP A 222 -1.38 -15.12 1.92
C ASP A 222 -1.49 -13.67 2.44
N THR A 223 -2.34 -12.85 1.83
CA THR A 223 -2.52 -11.46 2.23
C THR A 223 -3.50 -11.34 3.40
N PRO A 224 -3.20 -10.53 4.44
CA PRO A 224 -4.13 -10.30 5.54
C PRO A 224 -5.51 -9.84 5.06
N LEU A 225 -6.57 -10.46 5.60
CA LEU A 225 -7.96 -10.25 5.15
C LEU A 225 -8.39 -8.78 5.13
N TYR A 226 -7.91 -7.93 6.04
CA TYR A 226 -8.27 -6.51 6.06
C TYR A 226 -7.61 -5.72 4.91
N ILE A 227 -6.46 -6.17 4.39
CA ILE A 227 -5.82 -5.61 3.19
C ILE A 227 -6.62 -6.04 1.96
N ILE A 228 -6.95 -7.33 1.84
CA ILE A 228 -7.82 -7.84 0.74
C ILE A 228 -9.13 -7.05 0.70
N LYS A 229 -9.75 -6.83 1.86
CA LYS A 229 -10.97 -6.01 1.99
C LYS A 229 -10.76 -4.58 1.46
N ALA A 230 -9.65 -3.94 1.79
CA ALA A 230 -9.35 -2.59 1.31
C ALA A 230 -9.15 -2.57 -0.22
N CYS A 231 -8.50 -3.60 -0.79
CA CYS A 231 -8.36 -3.76 -2.23
C CYS A 231 -9.72 -3.92 -2.92
N LEU A 232 -10.61 -4.75 -2.38
CA LEU A 232 -11.96 -4.94 -2.94
C LEU A 232 -12.79 -3.67 -2.90
N VAL A 233 -12.72 -2.89 -1.81
CA VAL A 233 -13.40 -1.59 -1.72
C VAL A 233 -12.91 -0.63 -2.82
N LEU A 234 -11.60 -0.59 -3.07
CA LEU A 234 -11.05 0.21 -4.19
C LEU A 234 -11.58 -0.25 -5.54
N VAL A 235 -11.60 -1.55 -5.80
CA VAL A 235 -12.13 -2.09 -7.05
C VAL A 235 -13.62 -1.76 -7.19
N GLU A 236 -14.40 -1.85 -6.12
CA GLU A 236 -15.83 -1.51 -6.12
C GLU A 236 -16.10 -0.04 -6.45
N THR A 237 -15.17 0.87 -6.13
CA THR A 237 -15.30 2.30 -6.48
C THR A 237 -15.11 2.59 -7.97
N LEU A 238 -14.66 1.63 -8.79
CA LEU A 238 -14.55 1.80 -10.24
C LEU A 238 -15.93 1.85 -10.91
N ASP A 239 -16.09 2.74 -11.89
CA ASP A 239 -17.19 2.63 -12.83
C ASP A 239 -16.89 1.47 -13.81
N MET A 240 -17.34 0.28 -13.45
CA MET A 240 -17.13 -0.96 -14.21
C MET A 240 -17.63 -0.86 -15.66
N PHE A 241 -18.68 -0.07 -15.93
CA PHE A 241 -19.19 0.10 -17.28
C PHE A 241 -18.25 0.96 -18.13
N LYS A 242 -17.75 2.06 -17.56
CA LYS A 242 -16.81 2.97 -18.23
C LYS A 242 -15.42 2.35 -18.42
N ARG A 243 -14.96 1.52 -17.47
CA ARG A 243 -13.58 1.00 -17.39
C ARG A 243 -13.42 -0.44 -17.83
N LYS A 244 -14.43 -0.97 -18.52
CA LYS A 244 -14.52 -2.38 -18.90
C LYS A 244 -13.25 -2.91 -19.59
N GLU A 245 -12.72 -2.20 -20.58
CA GLU A 245 -11.52 -2.66 -21.30
C GLU A 245 -10.28 -2.69 -20.40
N ASP A 246 -10.10 -1.68 -19.54
CA ASP A 246 -8.99 -1.65 -18.58
C ASP A 246 -9.06 -2.84 -17.60
N ILE A 247 -10.27 -3.18 -17.15
CA ILE A 247 -10.51 -4.31 -16.23
C ILE A 247 -10.27 -5.64 -16.93
N LEU A 248 -10.81 -5.83 -18.14
CA LEU A 248 -10.66 -7.07 -18.91
C LEU A 248 -9.21 -7.32 -19.32
N ASN A 249 -8.44 -6.26 -19.56
CA ASN A 249 -7.02 -6.36 -19.89
C ASN A 249 -6.12 -6.46 -18.65
N SER A 250 -6.70 -6.43 -17.44
CA SER A 250 -5.97 -6.67 -16.19
C SER A 250 -6.09 -8.14 -15.79
N PHE A 251 -5.05 -8.69 -15.17
CA PHE A 251 -5.08 -10.03 -14.56
C PHE A 251 -5.96 -10.10 -13.28
N LEU A 252 -6.77 -9.07 -13.02
CA LEU A 252 -7.62 -8.97 -11.84
C LEU A 252 -8.69 -10.07 -11.81
N ILE A 253 -9.30 -10.37 -12.95
CA ILE A 253 -10.41 -11.33 -13.02
C ILE A 253 -9.94 -12.72 -12.61
N ASP A 254 -8.80 -13.15 -13.12
CA ASP A 254 -8.21 -14.45 -12.80
C ASP A 254 -7.92 -14.55 -11.30
N GLN A 255 -7.30 -13.52 -10.71
CA GLN A 255 -7.02 -13.50 -9.27
C GLN A 255 -8.29 -13.46 -8.39
N LEU A 256 -9.34 -12.75 -8.82
CA LEU A 256 -10.61 -12.74 -8.10
C LEU A 256 -11.29 -14.12 -8.16
N ILE A 257 -11.23 -14.81 -9.29
CA ILE A 257 -11.74 -16.18 -9.45
C ILE A 257 -10.95 -17.12 -8.53
N ASP A 258 -9.62 -17.05 -8.53
CA ASP A 258 -8.77 -17.87 -7.67
C ASP A 258 -9.08 -17.64 -6.19
N LEU A 259 -9.23 -16.38 -5.76
CA LEU A 259 -9.59 -16.01 -4.40
C LEU A 259 -10.95 -16.62 -3.98
N VAL A 260 -11.96 -16.56 -4.87
CA VAL A 260 -13.28 -17.16 -4.64
C VAL A 260 -13.20 -18.68 -4.58
N PHE A 261 -12.46 -19.32 -5.49
CA PHE A 261 -12.35 -20.78 -5.53
C PHE A 261 -11.64 -21.36 -4.31
N VAL A 262 -10.52 -20.74 -3.88
CA VAL A 262 -9.77 -21.20 -2.71
C VAL A 262 -10.56 -21.00 -1.41
N SER A 263 -11.32 -19.91 -1.30
CA SER A 263 -12.16 -19.64 -0.13
C SER A 263 -13.42 -20.52 -0.06
N GLN A 264 -13.94 -21.00 -1.19
CA GLN A 264 -14.98 -22.04 -1.22
C GLN A 264 -14.43 -23.42 -0.82
N GLY A 265 -13.14 -23.70 -1.06
CA GLY A 265 -12.47 -24.96 -0.72
C GLY A 265 -11.88 -25.05 0.71
N ARG A 266 -11.58 -23.91 1.35
CA ARG A 266 -11.01 -23.83 2.70
C ARG A 266 -11.92 -23.04 3.66
N PHE A 267 -12.63 -23.76 4.52
CA PHE A 267 -13.38 -23.30 5.70
C PHE A 267 -14.70 -22.53 5.50
N THR A 268 -15.79 -23.28 5.63
CA THR A 268 -16.98 -22.86 6.39
C THR A 268 -16.56 -22.37 7.78
N THR A 269 -16.68 -21.07 8.10
CA THR A 269 -17.13 -20.52 9.44
C THR A 269 -16.89 -19.02 9.66
N VAL A 270 -16.19 -18.28 8.80
CA VAL A 270 -15.98 -16.83 9.04
C VAL A 270 -16.91 -15.99 8.16
N GLN A 271 -17.95 -15.39 8.75
CA GLN A 271 -18.88 -14.45 8.07
C GLN A 271 -18.16 -13.35 7.27
N SER A 272 -16.98 -12.93 7.72
CA SER A 272 -16.13 -11.94 7.04
C SER A 272 -15.60 -12.45 5.69
N ILE A 273 -15.22 -13.73 5.60
CA ILE A 273 -14.76 -14.35 4.34
C ILE A 273 -15.95 -14.47 3.38
N GLN A 274 -17.13 -14.88 3.86
CA GLN A 274 -18.33 -14.94 3.03
C GLN A 274 -18.72 -13.57 2.44
N LYS A 275 -18.57 -12.48 3.20
CA LYS A 275 -18.82 -11.12 2.68
C LYS A 275 -17.80 -10.70 1.62
N LEU A 276 -16.53 -11.11 1.77
CA LEU A 276 -15.47 -10.83 0.80
C LEU A 276 -15.66 -11.64 -0.48
N VAL A 277 -16.00 -12.93 -0.35
CA VAL A 277 -16.34 -13.80 -1.46
C VAL A 277 -17.55 -13.27 -2.21
N LYS A 278 -18.60 -12.88 -1.50
CA LYS A 278 -19.78 -12.30 -2.11
C LYS A 278 -19.46 -11.00 -2.86
N LEU A 279 -18.64 -10.13 -2.30
CA LEU A 279 -18.21 -8.90 -2.99
C LEU A 279 -17.38 -9.22 -4.25
N ALA A 280 -16.48 -10.20 -4.17
CA ALA A 280 -15.73 -10.67 -5.33
C ALA A 280 -16.63 -11.31 -6.41
N GLU A 281 -17.60 -12.14 -6.01
CA GLU A 281 -18.62 -12.72 -6.87
C GLU A 281 -19.48 -11.63 -7.53
N GLU A 282 -19.94 -10.62 -6.79
CA GLU A 282 -20.69 -9.48 -7.32
C GLU A 282 -19.87 -8.67 -8.35
N ILE A 283 -18.56 -8.51 -8.12
CA ILE A 283 -17.64 -7.89 -9.09
C ILE A 283 -17.52 -8.76 -10.34
N ILE A 284 -17.31 -10.07 -10.19
CA ILE A 284 -17.22 -11.03 -11.29
C ILE A 284 -18.53 -11.06 -12.10
N GLU A 285 -19.70 -11.06 -11.46
CA GLU A 285 -21.00 -11.02 -12.12
C GLU A 285 -21.18 -9.73 -12.93
N LYS A 286 -20.82 -8.57 -12.38
CA LYS A 286 -20.83 -7.29 -13.11
C LYS A 286 -19.95 -7.35 -14.35
N ILE A 287 -18.74 -7.92 -14.24
CA ILE A 287 -17.81 -8.10 -15.36
C ILE A 287 -18.37 -9.06 -16.41
N ASN A 288 -18.93 -10.20 -15.99
CA ASN A 288 -19.53 -11.20 -16.88
C ASN A 288 -20.77 -10.66 -17.61
N PHE A 289 -21.59 -9.86 -16.93
CA PHE A 289 -22.71 -9.16 -17.55
C PHE A 289 -22.23 -8.22 -18.66
N LEU A 290 -21.16 -7.46 -18.41
CA LEU A 290 -20.54 -6.59 -19.41
C LEU A 290 -20.05 -7.38 -20.62
N LEU A 291 -19.39 -8.53 -20.41
CA LEU A 291 -18.90 -9.40 -21.47
C LEU A 291 -20.02 -9.92 -22.38
N LYS A 292 -21.11 -10.42 -21.79
CA LYS A 292 -22.28 -10.90 -22.56
C LYS A 292 -22.92 -9.79 -23.41
N LYS A 293 -22.99 -8.56 -22.89
CA LYS A 293 -23.59 -7.42 -23.59
C LYS A 293 -22.76 -6.93 -24.79
N THR A 294 -21.42 -7.03 -24.74
CA THR A 294 -20.57 -6.74 -25.92
C THR A 294 -20.76 -7.73 -27.06
N VAL A 295 -20.91 -9.02 -26.74
CA VAL A 295 -21.07 -10.06 -27.77
C VAL A 295 -22.39 -9.89 -28.53
N HIS A 296 -23.44 -9.39 -27.87
CA HIS A 296 -24.72 -9.07 -28.53
C HIS A 296 -24.76 -7.72 -29.27
N ASN A 297 -23.83 -6.80 -29.01
CA ASN A 297 -23.76 -5.52 -29.74
C ASN A 297 -22.82 -5.57 -30.95
N HIS A 298 -22.10 -6.68 -31.15
CA HIS A 298 -21.21 -6.94 -32.29
C HIS A 298 -21.67 -8.09 -33.19
N ALA A 299 -22.89 -8.60 -32.98
CA ALA A 299 -23.58 -9.56 -33.84
C ALA A 299 -24.74 -8.86 -34.56
#